data_AF-A0A7S4CQ72-F1
#
_entry.id   AF-A0A7S4CQ72-F1
#
_cell.length_a   1.000
_cell.length_b   1.000
_cell.length_c   1.000
_cell.angle_alpha   90.00
_cell.angle_beta   90.00
_cell.angle_gamma   90.00
#
_symmetry.space_group_name_H-M   'P 1'
#
loop_
_entity.id
_entity.type
_entity.pdbx_description
1 polymer ?
#
loop_
_entity_poly.entity_id
_entity_poly.type
_entity_poly.pdbx_seq_one_letter_code
_entity_poly.pdbx_strand_id
1 'polypeptide(L)'
;RVKYRELRAVGIDVDFDPVMDVNSNPQNPVIGDRAISGNPNVVASLGSQMITEGQAQGVAAVAKHFPGHGDTTVDSHLALPAVTKTWQELWDVELVPFRAAVQANVSGIMTAHI
;
A
#
# COMPACT_ATOMS: atom_id res chain seq x y z
N ARG A 1 -5.92 -2.96 15.18
CA ARG A 1 -6.98 -2.88 16.22
C ARG A 1 -7.01 -1.52 16.92
N VAL A 2 -5.97 -1.12 17.67
CA VAL A 2 -5.94 0.17 18.42
C VAL A 2 -6.20 1.38 17.50
N LYS A 3 -5.40 1.51 16.42
CA LYS A 3 -5.56 2.55 15.39
C LYS A 3 -7.02 2.80 14.98
N TYR A 4 -7.71 1.75 14.53
CA TYR A 4 -9.06 1.90 13.99
C TYR A 4 -10.10 2.30 15.04
N ARG A 5 -9.96 1.84 16.28
CA ARG A 5 -10.83 2.28 17.38
C ARG A 5 -10.64 3.76 17.68
N GLU A 6 -9.40 4.24 17.67
CA GLU A 6 -9.07 5.64 17.88
C GLU A 6 -9.61 6.53 16.74
N LEU A 7 -9.43 6.10 15.48
CA LEU A 7 -10.00 6.79 14.31
C LEU A 7 -11.53 6.92 14.42
N ARG A 8 -12.22 5.83 14.75
CA ARG A 8 -13.67 5.85 14.96
C ARG A 8 -14.09 6.75 16.11
N ALA A 9 -13.33 6.77 17.21
CA ALA A 9 -13.65 7.57 18.39
C ALA A 9 -13.64 9.08 18.09
N VAL A 10 -12.88 9.50 17.08
CA VAL A 10 -12.82 10.91 16.62
C VAL A 10 -13.63 11.18 15.34
N GLY A 11 -14.45 10.22 14.90
CA GLY A 11 -15.34 10.39 13.75
C GLY A 11 -14.67 10.27 12.38
N ILE A 12 -13.50 9.62 12.29
CA ILE A 12 -12.85 9.34 11.00
C ILE A 12 -13.39 8.01 10.43
N ASP A 13 -13.93 8.08 9.22
CA ASP A 13 -14.57 6.94 8.54
C ASP A 13 -13.70 6.32 7.43
N VAL A 14 -12.60 6.97 7.01
CA VAL A 14 -11.70 6.51 5.95
C VAL A 14 -10.25 6.66 6.42
N ASP A 15 -9.46 5.60 6.25
CA ASP A 15 -8.02 5.59 6.50
C ASP A 15 -7.28 5.31 5.19
N PHE A 16 -6.37 6.21 4.81
CA PHE A 16 -5.52 6.02 3.65
C PHE A 16 -4.37 5.07 3.98
N ASP A 17 -4.71 3.83 4.29
CA ASP A 17 -3.82 2.74 4.70
C ASP A 17 -4.53 1.40 4.38
N PRO A 18 -3.81 0.30 4.07
CA PRO A 18 -2.37 0.05 4.15
C PRO A 18 -1.52 0.64 3.01
N VAL A 19 -0.25 0.95 3.33
CA VAL A 19 0.83 1.00 2.33
C VAL A 19 1.10 -0.42 1.82
N MET A 20 0.76 -0.64 0.55
CA MET A 20 0.90 -1.89 -0.20
C MET A 20 2.14 -1.88 -1.13
N ASP A 21 2.97 -0.86 -1.04
CA ASP A 21 4.26 -0.79 -1.74
C ASP A 21 5.23 -1.85 -1.19
N VAL A 22 5.95 -2.52 -2.09
CA VAL A 22 7.01 -3.47 -1.73
C VAL A 22 8.33 -2.73 -1.76
N ASN A 23 9.00 -2.57 -0.61
CA ASN A 23 10.29 -1.90 -0.55
C ASN A 23 11.41 -2.79 -1.12
N SER A 24 11.39 -2.96 -2.45
CA SER A 24 12.32 -3.76 -3.23
C SER A 24 13.61 -2.99 -3.57
N ASN A 25 13.58 -1.66 -3.46
CA ASN A 25 14.72 -0.79 -3.68
C ASN A 25 15.18 -0.10 -2.38
N PRO A 26 16.33 -0.51 -1.80
CA PRO A 26 16.85 0.09 -0.58
C PRO A 26 17.18 1.59 -0.69
N GLN A 27 17.30 2.13 -1.91
CA GLN A 27 17.56 3.54 -2.17
C GLN A 27 16.27 4.37 -2.29
N ASN A 28 15.10 3.76 -2.12
CA ASN A 28 13.83 4.47 -2.18
C ASN A 28 13.74 5.52 -1.06
N PRO A 29 13.66 6.82 -1.38
CA PRO A 29 13.73 7.88 -0.38
C PRO A 29 12.40 8.14 0.33
N VAL A 30 11.27 7.64 -0.19
CA VAL A 30 9.92 8.06 0.21
C VAL A 30 9.08 6.94 0.84
N ILE A 31 9.29 5.69 0.44
CA ILE A 31 8.59 4.54 1.02
C ILE A 31 9.36 4.01 2.22
N GLY A 32 10.58 3.50 2.03
CA GLY A 32 11.44 3.02 3.12
C GLY A 32 10.71 2.20 4.18
N ASP A 33 10.77 2.69 5.42
CA ASP A 33 10.19 2.17 6.65
C ASP A 33 8.66 2.36 6.78
N ARG A 34 8.01 2.99 5.79
CA ARG A 34 6.55 2.97 5.64
C ARG A 34 6.04 1.67 5.02
N ALA A 35 6.87 0.97 4.23
CA ALA A 35 6.51 -0.33 3.71
C ALA A 35 6.52 -1.37 4.84
N ILE A 36 5.55 -2.28 4.78
CA ILE A 36 5.47 -3.41 5.71
C ILE A 36 6.71 -4.31 5.58
N SER A 37 7.20 -4.52 4.35
CA SER A 37 8.32 -5.41 4.04
C SER A 37 8.86 -5.16 2.62
N GLY A 38 10.06 -5.67 2.34
CA GLY A 38 10.57 -5.88 0.98
C GLY A 38 10.09 -7.18 0.33
N ASN A 39 9.36 -8.04 1.05
CA ASN A 39 8.80 -9.29 0.52
C ASN A 39 7.31 -9.11 0.11
N PRO A 40 6.96 -9.28 -1.17
CA PRO A 40 5.59 -9.05 -1.67
C PRO A 40 4.53 -9.90 -0.97
N ASN A 41 4.85 -11.14 -0.61
CA ASN A 41 3.89 -12.04 0.05
C ASN A 41 3.64 -11.63 1.52
N VAL A 42 4.65 -11.05 2.18
CA VAL A 42 4.50 -10.51 3.54
C VAL A 42 3.63 -9.25 3.51
N VAL A 43 3.87 -8.34 2.56
CA VAL A 43 3.03 -7.14 2.36
C VAL A 43 1.60 -7.54 2.05
N ALA A 44 1.38 -8.50 1.15
CA ALA A 44 0.05 -9.03 0.81
C ALA A 44 -0.67 -9.60 2.05
N SER A 45 -0.01 -10.48 2.81
CA SER A 45 -0.62 -11.14 3.97
C SER A 45 -1.01 -10.16 5.07
N LEU A 46 -0.10 -9.26 5.45
CA LEU A 46 -0.33 -8.32 6.54
C LEU A 46 -1.23 -7.16 6.11
N GLY A 47 -1.06 -6.65 4.88
CA GLY A 47 -1.91 -5.61 4.30
C GLY A 47 -3.38 -6.05 4.21
N SER A 48 -3.66 -7.26 3.73
CA SER A 48 -5.03 -7.80 3.70
C SER A 48 -5.66 -7.94 5.09
N GLN A 49 -4.86 -8.27 6.12
CA GLN A 49 -5.34 -8.29 7.51
C GLN A 49 -5.66 -6.89 8.01
N MET A 50 -4.82 -5.90 7.69
CA MET A 50 -5.07 -4.50 8.03
C MET A 50 -6.35 -3.97 7.39
N ILE A 51 -6.60 -4.32 6.12
CA ILE A 51 -7.84 -3.99 5.39
C ILE A 51 -9.04 -4.60 6.09
N THR A 52 -9.03 -5.93 6.30
CA THR A 52 -10.15 -6.64 6.90
C THR A 52 -10.48 -6.12 8.30
N GLU A 53 -9.46 -5.88 9.14
CA GLU A 53 -9.65 -5.37 10.49
C GLU A 53 -10.13 -3.91 10.50
N GLY A 54 -9.59 -3.04 9.63
CA GLY A 54 -10.05 -1.65 9.56
C GLY A 54 -11.52 -1.55 9.20
N GLN A 55 -11.91 -2.28 8.15
CA GLN A 55 -13.29 -2.31 7.66
C GLN A 55 -14.24 -2.96 8.68
N ALA A 56 -13.81 -4.00 9.39
CA ALA A 56 -14.61 -4.61 10.46
C ALA A 56 -14.87 -3.65 11.65
N GLN A 57 -14.03 -2.63 11.83
CA GLN A 57 -14.22 -1.56 12.82
C GLN A 57 -14.99 -0.35 12.24
N GLY A 58 -15.48 -0.44 11.00
CA GLY A 58 -16.22 0.65 10.36
C GLY A 58 -15.33 1.78 9.81
N VAL A 59 -14.06 1.50 9.52
CA VAL A 59 -13.15 2.44 8.84
C VAL A 59 -12.80 1.89 7.46
N ALA A 60 -13.15 2.61 6.41
CA ALA A 60 -12.82 2.22 5.03
C ALA A 60 -11.30 2.26 4.82
N ALA A 61 -10.72 1.15 4.36
CA ALA A 61 -9.30 1.05 4.06
C ALA A 61 -9.02 1.45 2.60
N VAL A 62 -7.87 2.07 2.34
CA VAL A 62 -7.44 2.47 1.00
C VAL A 62 -6.00 2.00 0.76
N ALA A 63 -5.84 1.02 -0.12
CA ALA A 63 -4.53 0.49 -0.50
C ALA A 63 -3.76 1.53 -1.35
N LYS A 64 -2.48 1.74 -1.05
CA LYS A 64 -1.64 2.73 -1.73
C LYS A 64 -0.17 2.30 -1.88
N HIS A 65 0.60 2.78 -2.85
CA HIS A 65 0.22 3.73 -3.91
C HIS A 65 0.28 2.99 -5.25
N PHE A 66 -0.86 2.66 -5.83
CA PHE A 66 -0.95 1.86 -7.05
C PHE A 66 -0.26 2.57 -8.24
N PRO A 67 0.50 1.86 -9.10
CA PRO A 67 0.70 0.41 -9.15
C PRO A 67 1.80 -0.13 -8.22
N GLY A 68 2.43 0.72 -7.42
CA GLY A 68 3.54 0.40 -6.53
C GLY A 68 4.64 1.45 -6.65
N HIS A 69 4.97 2.13 -5.55
CA HIS A 69 6.01 3.17 -5.48
C HIS A 69 7.33 2.62 -4.90
N GLY A 70 7.37 1.33 -4.57
CA GLY A 70 8.47 0.74 -3.81
C GLY A 70 9.81 0.62 -4.54
N ASP A 71 9.81 0.63 -5.88
CA ASP A 71 11.02 0.61 -6.72
C ASP A 71 11.21 1.91 -7.51
N THR A 72 11.12 3.04 -6.82
CA THR A 72 11.49 4.35 -7.38
C THR A 72 12.68 4.92 -6.61
N THR A 73 13.45 5.77 -7.29
CA THR A 73 14.60 6.50 -6.71
C THR A 73 14.34 8.00 -6.59
N VAL A 74 13.16 8.44 -7.01
CA VAL A 74 12.74 9.85 -7.04
C VAL A 74 11.49 9.99 -6.17
N ASP A 75 11.50 10.96 -5.28
CA ASP A 75 10.31 11.32 -4.50
C ASP A 75 9.27 12.00 -5.40
N SER A 76 8.08 11.39 -5.51
CA SER A 76 6.96 11.93 -6.30
C SER A 76 6.46 13.29 -5.82
N HIS A 77 6.78 13.71 -4.60
CA HIS A 77 6.46 15.05 -4.13
C HIS A 77 7.35 16.13 -4.79
N LEU A 78 8.50 15.75 -5.35
CA LEU A 78 9.51 16.66 -5.90
C LEU A 78 9.59 16.61 -7.42
N ALA A 79 9.42 15.43 -8.02
CA ALA A 79 9.41 15.22 -9.46
C ALA A 79 8.66 13.95 -9.83
N LEU A 80 8.25 13.81 -11.10
CA LEU A 80 7.55 12.61 -11.57
C LEU A 80 8.54 11.42 -11.63
N PRO A 81 8.41 10.39 -10.77
CA PRO A 81 9.19 9.17 -10.85
C PRO A 81 8.74 8.34 -12.05
N ALA A 82 9.55 7.36 -12.45
CA ALA A 82 9.16 6.35 -13.40
C ALA A 82 9.56 4.97 -12.89
N VAL A 83 8.73 3.96 -13.15
CA VAL A 83 9.06 2.55 -12.94
C VAL A 83 9.27 1.92 -14.31
N THR A 84 10.50 1.48 -14.59
CA THR A 84 10.88 0.91 -15.90
C THR A 84 10.78 -0.61 -15.94
N LYS A 85 10.00 -1.20 -15.02
CA LYS A 85 9.77 -2.65 -14.95
C LYS A 85 8.96 -3.13 -16.15
N THR A 86 9.24 -4.34 -16.57
CA THR A 86 8.35 -5.07 -17.47
C THR A 86 7.03 -5.36 -16.78
N TRP A 87 5.99 -5.63 -17.58
CA TRP A 87 4.70 -6.04 -17.04
C TRP A 87 4.81 -7.30 -16.16
N GLN A 88 5.69 -8.25 -16.52
CA GLN A 88 5.88 -9.47 -15.74
C GLN A 88 6.49 -9.18 -14.36
N GLU A 89 7.51 -8.31 -14.29
CA GLU A 89 8.11 -7.91 -13.02
C GLU A 89 7.10 -7.19 -12.12
N LEU A 90 6.31 -6.27 -12.69
CA LEU A 90 5.20 -5.62 -11.96
C LEU A 90 4.20 -6.65 -11.43
N TRP A 91 3.82 -7.61 -12.26
CA TRP A 91 2.86 -8.65 -11.90
C TRP A 91 3.36 -9.53 -10.75
N ASP A 92 4.65 -9.90 -10.78
CA ASP A 92 5.26 -10.83 -9.84
C ASP A 92 5.72 -10.18 -8.53
N VAL A 93 5.86 -8.85 -8.50
CA VAL A 93 6.30 -8.11 -7.30
C VAL A 93 5.28 -7.05 -6.89
N GLU A 94 5.22 -5.93 -7.60
CA GLU A 94 4.44 -4.75 -7.18
C GLU A 94 2.94 -5.02 -7.07
N LEU A 95 2.37 -5.84 -7.95
CA LEU A 95 0.93 -6.10 -8.00
C LEU A 95 0.49 -7.27 -7.11
N VAL A 96 1.41 -8.03 -6.51
CA VAL A 96 1.05 -9.11 -5.57
C VAL A 96 0.21 -8.56 -4.40
N PRO A 97 0.63 -7.48 -3.70
CA PRO A 97 -0.14 -6.95 -2.58
C PRO A 97 -1.46 -6.33 -3.02
N PHE A 98 -1.51 -5.61 -4.15
CA PHE A 98 -2.76 -5.02 -4.63
C PHE A 98 -3.80 -6.06 -5.04
N ARG A 99 -3.39 -7.18 -5.65
CA ARG A 99 -4.31 -8.31 -5.91
C ARG A 99 -4.88 -8.88 -4.60
N ALA A 100 -4.04 -9.02 -3.57
CA ALA A 100 -4.49 -9.46 -2.25
C ALA A 100 -5.41 -8.44 -1.56
N ALA A 101 -5.18 -7.14 -1.77
CA ALA A 101 -6.05 -6.07 -1.27
C ALA A 101 -7.45 -6.14 -1.91
N VAL A 102 -7.52 -6.36 -3.23
CA VAL A 102 -8.78 -6.56 -3.95
C VAL A 102 -9.50 -7.81 -3.46
N GLN A 103 -8.78 -8.93 -3.27
CA GLN A 103 -9.36 -10.15 -2.71
C GLN A 103 -9.87 -9.97 -1.27
N ALA A 104 -9.26 -9.08 -0.49
CA ALA A 104 -9.71 -8.67 0.83
C ALA A 104 -10.84 -7.62 0.81
N ASN A 105 -11.38 -7.32 -0.38
CA ASN A 105 -12.47 -6.37 -0.60
C ASN A 105 -12.16 -4.97 -0.05
N VAL A 106 -10.97 -4.44 -0.40
CA VAL A 106 -10.55 -3.08 -0.02
C VAL A 106 -11.53 -2.03 -0.55
N SER A 107 -11.81 -1.02 0.27
CA SER A 107 -12.80 0.02 -0.06
C SER A 107 -12.30 1.01 -1.12
N GLY A 108 -10.99 1.20 -1.24
CA GLY A 108 -10.39 2.07 -2.25
C GLY A 108 -8.96 1.71 -2.61
N ILE A 109 -8.51 2.22 -3.77
CA ILE A 109 -7.13 2.17 -4.21
C ILE A 109 -6.71 3.60 -4.57
N MET A 110 -5.61 4.05 -3.98
CA MET A 110 -5.01 5.34 -4.28
C MET A 110 -3.89 5.16 -5.31
N THR A 111 -3.95 5.90 -6.40
CA THR A 111 -2.95 5.88 -7.47
C THR A 111 -1.78 6.80 -7.15
N ALA A 112 -0.56 6.35 -7.37
CA ALA A 112 0.63 7.17 -7.36
C ALA A 112 0.69 8.06 -8.61
N HIS A 113 1.54 9.09 -8.55
CA HIS A 113 1.98 9.84 -9.73
C HIS A 113 3.28 9.22 -10.23
N ILE A 114 3.21 8.18 -11.07
CA ILE A 114 4.33 7.40 -11.63
C ILE A 114 3.97 6.93 -13.05
#